data_AF-A0AA96V3C8-F1
#
_entry.id   AF-A0AA96V3C8-F1
#
_cell.length_a   1.000
_cell.length_b   1.000
_cell.length_c   1.000
_cell.angle_alpha   90.00
_cell.angle_beta   90.00
_cell.angle_gamma   90.00
#
_symmetry.space_group_name_H-M   'P 1'
#
loop_
_entity.id
_entity.type
_entity.pdbx_description
1 polymer ?
#
loop_
_entity_poly.entity_id
_entity_poly.type
_entity_poly.pdbx_seq_one_letter_code
_entity_poly.pdbx_strand_id
1 'polypeptide(L)'
;MKNFKNLISILFVFLVLLSLASVAVAADPIGGDKGTYVIKSNVEGANVTLIDINGNAAYNGTIKNGQVSVPVYLTGTPVEKVKVEADGYTTAVVTISDGCRPAVNGTATITVNLEKKTVPWVPIILIILIIILIIAYAYLYYKEKKEKTLGGLN
;
A
#
# COMPACT_ATOMS: atom_id res chain seq x y z
N MET A 1 44.66 -15.70 49.17
CA MET A 1 44.81 -14.92 47.92
C MET A 1 43.81 -15.26 46.81
N LYS A 2 43.32 -16.50 46.65
CA LYS A 2 42.42 -16.90 45.55
C LYS A 2 41.05 -16.15 45.57
N ASN A 3 40.50 -15.91 46.75
CA ASN A 3 39.18 -15.27 46.92
C ASN A 3 39.19 -13.76 46.61
N PHE A 4 40.33 -13.08 46.80
CA PHE A 4 40.46 -11.63 46.55
C PHE A 4 40.48 -11.30 45.04
N LYS A 5 41.10 -12.17 44.23
CA LYS A 5 41.11 -12.05 42.77
C LYS A 5 39.72 -12.25 42.17
N ASN A 6 38.94 -13.17 42.72
CA ASN A 6 37.56 -13.41 42.30
C ASN A 6 36.66 -12.22 42.62
N LEU A 7 36.85 -11.57 43.77
CA LEU A 7 36.09 -10.38 44.15
C LEU A 7 36.36 -9.20 43.21
N ILE A 8 37.63 -8.96 42.87
CA ILE A 8 38.02 -7.90 41.91
C ILE A 8 37.47 -8.19 40.51
N SER A 9 37.52 -9.47 40.08
CA SER A 9 36.97 -9.86 38.79
C SER A 9 35.45 -9.69 38.73
N ILE A 10 34.72 -10.00 39.80
CA ILE A 10 33.27 -9.81 39.89
C ILE A 10 32.94 -8.31 39.84
N LEU A 11 33.68 -7.48 40.58
CA LEU A 11 33.47 -6.04 40.59
C LEU A 11 33.71 -5.41 39.20
N PHE A 12 34.75 -5.88 38.49
CA PHE A 12 35.06 -5.41 37.14
C PHE A 12 33.97 -5.81 36.14
N VAL A 13 33.46 -7.04 36.21
CA VAL A 13 32.33 -7.49 35.37
C VAL A 13 31.06 -6.68 35.67
N PHE A 14 30.79 -6.36 36.94
CA PHE A 14 29.63 -5.56 37.33
C PHE A 14 29.73 -4.11 36.82
N LEU A 15 30.92 -3.52 36.83
CA LEU A 15 31.17 -2.18 36.32
C LEU A 15 31.03 -2.11 34.79
N VAL A 16 31.50 -3.14 34.08
CA VAL A 16 31.31 -3.27 32.63
C VAL A 16 29.81 -3.43 32.30
N LEU A 17 29.07 -4.25 33.05
CA LEU A 17 27.62 -4.39 32.86
C LEU A 17 26.86 -3.07 33.05
N LEU A 18 27.28 -2.24 34.01
CA LEU A 18 26.64 -0.95 34.28
C LEU A 18 26.89 0.06 33.14
N SER A 19 28.04 -0.03 32.46
CA SER A 19 28.41 0.85 31.34
C SER A 19 27.65 0.59 30.04
N LEU A 20 26.92 -0.54 29.93
CA LEU A 20 26.06 -0.84 28.77
C LEU A 20 24.65 -0.23 28.87
N ALA A 21 24.33 0.48 29.95
CA ALA A 21 23.07 1.21 30.05
C ALA A 21 23.12 2.43 29.10
N SER A 22 22.62 2.25 27.87
CA SER A 22 22.48 3.35 26.92
C SER A 22 21.46 4.35 27.46
N VAL A 23 21.88 5.61 27.58
CA VAL A 23 20.95 6.71 27.85
C VAL A 23 20.29 7.04 26.52
N ALA A 24 19.08 6.51 26.31
CA ALA A 24 18.26 6.91 25.18
C ALA A 24 17.89 8.39 25.37
N VAL A 25 18.62 9.28 24.68
CA VAL A 25 18.25 10.69 24.59
C VAL A 25 16.98 10.75 23.75
N ALA A 26 15.84 10.89 24.42
CA ALA A 26 14.60 11.25 23.76
C ALA A 26 14.77 12.66 23.20
N ALA A 27 14.89 12.79 21.87
CA ALA A 27 14.84 14.09 21.23
C ALA A 27 13.48 14.74 21.50
N ASP A 28 13.49 16.00 21.93
CA ASP A 28 12.25 16.76 22.07
C ASP A 28 11.50 16.81 20.72
N PRO A 29 10.18 16.58 20.69
CA PRO A 29 9.43 16.56 19.45
C PRO A 29 9.46 17.94 18.79
N ILE A 30 10.11 18.02 17.63
CA ILE A 30 10.09 19.20 16.76
C ILE A 30 8.66 19.35 16.22
N GLY A 31 7.87 20.21 16.88
CA GLY A 31 6.50 20.56 16.54
C GLY A 31 5.53 20.30 17.70
N GLY A 32 5.15 21.35 18.42
CA GLY A 32 4.21 21.20 19.54
C GLY A 32 2.77 20.95 19.09
N ASP A 33 2.37 21.58 17.99
CA ASP A 33 0.99 21.53 17.51
C ASP A 33 0.79 20.39 16.53
N LYS A 34 -0.17 19.51 16.87
CA LYS A 34 -0.56 18.38 16.05
C LYS A 34 -1.99 18.55 15.55
N GLY A 35 -2.22 18.10 14.33
CA GLY A 35 -3.55 17.84 13.79
C GLY A 35 -3.65 16.38 13.34
N THR A 36 -4.86 15.89 13.09
CA THR A 36 -5.07 14.53 12.60
C THR A 36 -5.76 14.53 11.24
N TYR A 37 -5.18 13.86 10.25
CA TYR A 37 -5.89 13.48 9.04
C TYR A 37 -6.62 12.15 9.26
N VAL A 38 -7.90 12.09 8.95
CA VAL A 38 -8.67 10.85 8.91
C VAL A 38 -9.01 10.55 7.46
N ILE A 39 -8.31 9.57 6.89
CA ILE A 39 -8.54 9.14 5.52
C ILE A 39 -9.51 7.97 5.56
N LYS A 40 -10.66 8.12 4.90
CA LYS A 40 -11.70 7.09 4.78
C LYS A 40 -11.69 6.51 3.38
N SER A 41 -11.87 5.21 3.25
CA SER A 41 -12.02 4.56 1.95
C SER A 41 -13.02 3.42 2.01
N ASN A 42 -13.63 3.12 0.86
CA ASN A 42 -14.54 2.00 0.67
C ASN A 42 -13.82 0.63 0.61
N VAL A 43 -12.49 0.62 0.48
CA VAL A 43 -11.69 -0.62 0.35
C VAL A 43 -10.84 -0.81 1.61
N GLU A 44 -11.15 -1.87 2.35
CA GLU A 44 -10.35 -2.31 3.50
C GLU A 44 -8.99 -2.84 3.02
N GLY A 45 -7.91 -2.53 3.75
CA GLY A 45 -6.57 -2.93 3.33
C GLY A 45 -5.96 -2.06 2.23
N ALA A 46 -6.65 -1.01 1.76
CA ALA A 46 -6.09 -0.06 0.82
C ALA A 46 -4.87 0.67 1.43
N ASN A 47 -3.82 0.83 0.63
CA ASN A 47 -2.62 1.58 1.02
C ASN A 47 -2.88 3.08 0.85
N VAL A 48 -2.51 3.87 1.86
CA VAL A 48 -2.65 5.33 1.90
C VAL A 48 -1.28 5.94 2.01
N THR A 49 -0.93 6.79 1.06
CA THR A 49 0.29 7.61 1.07
C THR A 49 -0.08 9.08 1.17
N LEU A 50 0.45 9.78 2.18
CA LEU A 50 0.42 11.24 2.22
C LEU A 50 1.67 11.78 1.53
N ILE A 51 1.48 12.68 0.58
CA ILE A 51 2.54 13.28 -0.23
C ILE A 51 2.66 14.75 0.17
N ASP A 52 3.86 15.16 0.55
CA ASP A 52 4.16 16.54 0.92
C ASP A 52 4.19 17.48 -0.30
N ILE A 53 4.28 18.79 -0.03
CA ILE A 53 4.40 19.81 -1.08
C ILE A 53 5.66 19.68 -1.95
N ASN A 54 6.66 18.92 -1.50
CA ASN A 54 7.89 18.65 -2.24
C ASN A 54 7.79 17.38 -3.08
N GLY A 55 6.66 16.66 -3.04
CA GLY A 55 6.44 15.42 -3.78
C GLY A 55 6.95 14.15 -3.06
N ASN A 56 7.38 14.24 -1.80
CA ASN A 56 7.87 13.10 -1.03
C ASN A 56 6.75 12.42 -0.24
N ALA A 57 6.88 11.11 -0.03
CA ALA A 57 5.98 10.37 0.87
C ALA A 57 6.25 10.75 2.33
N ALA A 58 5.37 11.57 2.91
CA ALA A 58 5.43 11.97 4.32
C ALA A 58 4.90 10.88 5.27
N TYR A 59 3.98 10.05 4.78
CA TYR A 59 3.40 8.95 5.55
C TYR A 59 2.92 7.83 4.62
N ASN A 60 3.03 6.59 5.09
CA ASN A 60 2.41 5.42 4.48
C ASN A 60 1.65 4.64 5.55
N GLY A 61 0.44 4.20 5.22
CA GLY A 61 -0.40 3.41 6.11
C GLY A 61 -1.40 2.58 5.35
N THR A 62 -2.28 1.91 6.09
CA THR A 62 -3.28 1.01 5.52
C THR A 62 -4.63 1.30 6.15
N ILE A 63 -5.68 1.31 5.34
CA ILE A 63 -7.07 1.45 5.82
C ILE A 63 -7.41 0.24 6.69
N LYS A 64 -7.82 0.51 7.93
CA LYS A 64 -8.32 -0.47 8.90
C LYS A 64 -9.67 -0.04 9.45
N ASN A 65 -10.65 -0.94 9.45
CA ASN A 65 -12.04 -0.62 9.83
C ASN A 65 -12.60 0.58 9.04
N GLY A 66 -12.29 0.66 7.74
CA GLY A 66 -12.78 1.72 6.84
C GLY A 66 -12.08 3.08 6.94
N GLN A 67 -11.08 3.24 7.82
CA GLN A 67 -10.30 4.49 7.91
C GLN A 67 -8.84 4.31 8.33
N VAL A 68 -8.04 5.35 8.20
CA VAL A 68 -6.72 5.49 8.84
C VAL A 68 -6.59 6.89 9.43
N SER A 69 -6.10 6.96 10.68
CA SER A 69 -5.85 8.21 11.39
C SER A 69 -4.36 8.50 11.40
N VAL A 70 -3.98 9.65 10.84
CA VAL A 70 -2.58 10.05 10.66
C VAL A 70 -2.33 11.34 11.43
N PRO A 71 -1.64 11.28 12.59
CA PRO A 71 -1.22 12.48 13.29
C PRO A 71 -0.10 13.18 12.52
N VAL A 72 -0.24 14.48 12.29
CA VAL A 72 0.74 15.31 11.58
C VAL A 72 1.07 16.54 12.41
N TYR A 73 2.33 17.00 12.30
CA TYR A 73 2.76 18.26 12.91
C TYR A 73 2.35 19.44 12.03
N LEU A 74 1.68 20.43 12.61
CA LEU A 74 1.23 21.62 11.86
C LEU A 74 2.39 22.55 11.47
N THR A 75 3.48 22.48 12.23
CA THR A 75 4.74 23.17 11.93
C THR A 75 5.65 22.39 10.97
N GLY A 76 5.25 21.17 10.58
CA GLY A 76 6.01 20.34 9.65
C GLY A 76 5.80 20.75 8.20
N THR A 77 6.39 19.98 7.28
CA THR A 77 6.15 20.17 5.84
C THR A 77 4.68 19.88 5.52
N PRO A 78 3.94 20.82 4.90
CA PRO A 78 2.54 20.63 4.60
C PRO A 78 2.31 19.46 3.63
N VAL A 79 1.27 18.66 3.88
CA VAL A 79 0.78 17.64 2.94
C VAL A 79 0.00 18.32 1.82
N GLU A 80 0.26 17.91 0.58
CA GLU A 80 -0.42 18.43 -0.62
C GLU A 80 -1.38 17.40 -1.20
N LYS A 81 -1.05 16.10 -1.17
CA LYS A 81 -1.85 15.06 -1.83
C LYS A 81 -2.02 13.83 -0.95
N VAL A 82 -3.15 13.15 -1.13
CA VAL A 82 -3.43 11.82 -0.59
C VAL A 82 -3.54 10.86 -1.77
N LYS A 83 -2.67 9.86 -1.82
CA LYS A 83 -2.77 8.75 -2.75
C LYS A 83 -3.35 7.54 -2.03
N VAL A 84 -4.39 6.94 -2.60
CA VAL A 84 -4.98 5.70 -2.08
C VAL A 84 -4.97 4.65 -3.20
N GLU A 85 -4.47 3.46 -2.90
CA GLU A 85 -4.34 2.38 -3.88
C GLU A 85 -4.67 1.02 -3.27
N ALA A 86 -5.26 0.14 -4.08
CA ALA A 86 -5.59 -1.23 -3.71
C ALA A 86 -5.56 -2.14 -4.95
N ASP A 87 -5.32 -3.43 -4.72
CA ASP A 87 -5.28 -4.44 -5.78
C ASP A 87 -6.64 -4.61 -6.45
N GLY A 88 -6.65 -4.61 -7.79
CA GLY A 88 -7.89 -4.66 -8.57
C GLY A 88 -8.66 -3.33 -8.63
N TYR A 89 -8.12 -2.25 -8.08
CA TYR A 89 -8.70 -0.90 -8.13
C TYR A 89 -7.81 0.08 -8.87
N THR A 90 -8.41 1.16 -9.36
CA THR A 90 -7.71 2.32 -9.94
C THR A 90 -7.16 3.18 -8.81
N THR A 91 -5.88 3.54 -8.88
CA THR A 91 -5.25 4.43 -7.90
C THR A 91 -5.94 5.80 -7.92
N ALA A 92 -6.38 6.26 -6.75
CA ALA A 92 -6.97 7.57 -6.58
C ALA A 92 -5.95 8.54 -5.97
N VAL A 93 -5.87 9.76 -6.50
CA VAL A 93 -5.05 10.85 -5.96
C VAL A 93 -5.94 12.05 -5.73
N VAL A 94 -5.96 12.55 -4.49
CA VAL A 94 -6.76 13.71 -4.07
C VAL A 94 -5.83 14.80 -3.60
N THR A 95 -5.98 16.00 -4.15
CA THR A 95 -5.26 17.20 -3.69
C THR A 95 -5.97 17.79 -2.47
N ILE A 96 -5.19 18.13 -1.44
CA ILE A 96 -5.67 18.76 -0.22
C ILE A 96 -5.67 20.28 -0.44
N SER A 97 -6.86 20.88 -0.41
CA SER A 97 -7.01 22.34 -0.36
C SER A 97 -6.79 22.87 1.05
N ASP A 98 -6.47 24.16 1.20
CA ASP A 98 -6.13 24.75 2.49
C ASP A 98 -7.26 24.64 3.54
N GLY A 99 -8.52 24.59 3.11
CA GLY A 99 -9.68 24.36 3.98
C GLY A 99 -9.83 22.91 4.50
N CYS A 100 -9.05 21.97 3.95
CA CYS A 100 -9.04 20.56 4.37
C CYS A 100 -7.84 20.22 5.27
N ARG A 101 -7.14 21.21 5.81
CA ARG A 101 -6.03 21.02 6.75
C ARG A 101 -6.56 20.92 8.18
N PRO A 102 -6.03 20.02 9.02
CA PRO A 102 -6.46 19.92 10.41
C PRO A 102 -5.99 21.15 11.20
N ALA A 103 -6.85 21.67 12.06
CA ALA A 103 -6.48 22.67 13.05
C ALA A 103 -5.69 22.02 14.22
N VAL A 104 -5.18 22.84 15.14
CA VAL A 104 -4.51 22.37 16.38
C VAL A 104 -5.47 21.48 17.16
N ASN A 105 -5.05 20.25 17.46
CA ASN A 105 -5.88 19.19 18.07
C ASN A 105 -7.17 18.86 17.30
N GLY A 106 -7.28 19.34 16.06
CA GLY A 106 -8.42 19.14 15.18
C GLY A 106 -8.26 17.93 14.27
N THR A 107 -9.36 17.55 13.63
CA THR A 107 -9.40 16.45 12.68
C THR A 107 -9.88 16.93 11.32
N ALA A 108 -9.15 16.60 10.25
CA ALA A 108 -9.56 16.79 8.87
C ALA A 108 -9.91 15.44 8.25
N THR A 109 -11.16 15.25 7.83
CA THR A 109 -11.60 14.00 7.22
C THR A 109 -11.53 14.10 5.70
N ILE A 110 -10.87 13.14 5.06
CA ILE A 110 -10.75 13.03 3.61
C ILE A 110 -11.34 11.68 3.20
N THR A 111 -12.42 11.70 2.43
CA THR A 111 -13.06 10.48 1.92
C THR A 111 -12.58 10.22 0.50
N VAL A 112 -11.96 9.06 0.28
CA VAL A 112 -11.43 8.63 -1.02
C VAL A 112 -12.02 7.28 -1.37
N ASN A 113 -12.94 7.25 -2.33
CA ASN A 113 -13.52 6.01 -2.84
C ASN A 113 -12.73 5.52 -4.05
N LEU A 114 -12.33 4.25 -4.02
CA LEU A 114 -11.67 3.58 -5.12
C LEU A 114 -12.69 2.93 -6.06
N GLU A 115 -12.44 3.07 -7.36
CA GLU A 115 -13.17 2.40 -8.42
C GLU A 115 -12.46 1.11 -8.82
N LYS A 116 -13.24 0.03 -9.02
CA LYS A 116 -12.67 -1.24 -9.50
C LYS A 116 -12.16 -1.06 -10.92
N LYS A 117 -10.98 -1.60 -11.20
CA LYS A 117 -10.47 -1.72 -12.58
C LYS A 117 -11.44 -2.58 -13.36
N THR A 118 -12.12 -2.00 -14.35
CA THR A 118 -12.97 -2.75 -15.27
C THR A 118 -12.09 -3.29 -16.39
N VAL A 119 -12.15 -4.60 -16.63
CA VAL A 119 -11.68 -5.15 -17.89
C VAL A 119 -12.72 -4.78 -18.95
N PRO A 120 -12.38 -4.00 -19.99
CA PRO A 120 -13.36 -3.70 -21.03
C PRO A 120 -13.82 -5.03 -21.65
N TRP A 121 -15.13 -5.18 -21.85
CA TRP A 121 -15.72 -6.41 -22.41
C TRP A 121 -15.29 -6.66 -23.86
N VAL A 122 -14.81 -5.62 -24.55
CA VAL A 122 -14.40 -5.63 -25.97
C VAL A 122 -13.26 -6.61 -26.28
N PRO A 123 -12.09 -6.60 -25.59
CA PRO A 123 -11.03 -7.58 -25.84
C PRO A 123 -11.45 -9.03 -25.58
N ILE A 124 -12.35 -9.30 -24.62
CA ILE A 124 -12.77 -10.67 -24.30
C ILE A 124 -13.68 -11.24 -25.41
N ILE A 125 -14.60 -10.43 -25.95
CA ILE A 125 -15.45 -10.85 -27.08
C ILE A 125 -14.58 -11.20 -28.30
N LEU A 126 -13.54 -10.40 -28.60
CA LEU A 126 -12.64 -10.66 -29.72
C LEU A 126 -11.86 -11.97 -29.55
N ILE A 127 -11.38 -12.26 -28.33
CA ILE A 127 -10.72 -13.54 -28.03
C ILE A 127 -11.69 -14.72 -28.22
N ILE A 128 -12.93 -14.59 -27.76
CA ILE A 128 -13.96 -15.63 -27.94
C ILE A 128 -14.26 -15.84 -29.43
N LEU A 129 -14.40 -14.77 -30.21
CA LEU A 129 -14.63 -14.87 -31.67
C LEU A 129 -13.46 -15.56 -32.40
N ILE A 130 -12.22 -15.26 -32.01
CA ILE A 130 -11.03 -15.92 -32.55
C ILE A 130 -11.05 -17.42 -32.23
N ILE A 131 -11.39 -17.81 -30.99
CA ILE A 131 -11.50 -19.22 -30.58
C ILE A 131 -12.59 -19.94 -31.40
N ILE A 132 -13.75 -19.32 -31.58
CA ILE A 132 -14.85 -19.89 -32.38
C ILE A 132 -14.42 -20.12 -33.84
N LEU A 133 -13.71 -19.16 -34.44
CA LEU A 133 -13.20 -19.29 -35.81
C LEU A 133 -12.20 -20.43 -35.94
N ILE A 134 -11.31 -20.61 -34.96
CA ILE A 134 -10.34 -21.71 -34.93
C ILE A 134 -11.06 -23.07 -34.83
N ILE A 135 -12.06 -23.19 -33.96
CA ILE A 135 -12.85 -24.42 -33.81
C ILE A 135 -13.63 -24.72 -35.10
N ALA A 136 -14.25 -23.70 -35.71
CA ALA A 136 -14.99 -23.86 -36.96
C ALA A 136 -14.06 -24.28 -38.12
N TYR A 137 -12.89 -23.65 -38.23
CA TYR A 137 -11.87 -24.03 -39.21
C TYR A 137 -11.40 -25.48 -39.00
N ALA A 138 -11.10 -25.86 -37.75
CA ALA A 138 -10.72 -27.23 -37.42
C ALA A 138 -11.83 -28.22 -37.78
N TYR A 139 -13.09 -27.92 -37.45
CA TYR A 139 -14.23 -28.78 -37.81
C TYR A 139 -14.37 -28.98 -39.32
N LEU A 140 -14.28 -27.89 -40.10
CA LEU A 140 -14.30 -27.96 -41.56
C LEU A 140 -13.13 -28.78 -42.11
N TYR A 141 -11.92 -28.54 -41.59
CA TYR A 141 -10.72 -29.30 -41.95
C TYR A 141 -10.87 -30.82 -41.67
N TYR A 142 -11.40 -31.19 -40.50
CA TYR A 142 -11.65 -32.59 -40.15
C TYR A 142 -12.74 -33.23 -41.01
N LYS A 143 -13.80 -32.48 -41.33
CA LYS A 143 -14.89 -32.94 -42.20
C LYS A 143 -14.37 -33.27 -43.60
N GLU A 144 -13.62 -32.35 -44.23
CA GLU A 144 -13.03 -32.56 -45.55
C GLU A 144 -12.07 -33.76 -45.58
N LYS A 145 -11.27 -33.94 -44.53
CA LYS A 145 -10.35 -35.10 -44.42
C LYS A 145 -11.11 -36.43 -44.36
N LYS A 146 -12.22 -36.49 -43.60
CA LYS A 146 -13.05 -37.70 -43.48
C LYS A 146 -13.72 -38.09 -44.80
N GLU A 147 -14.25 -37.12 -45.54
CA GLU A 147 -14.89 -37.36 -46.84
C GLU A 147 -13.91 -37.90 -47.88
N LYS A 148 -12.68 -37.38 -47.93
CA LYS A 148 -11.61 -37.87 -48.82
C LYS A 148 -11.16 -39.29 -48.48
N THR A 149 -11.14 -39.69 -47.20
CA THR A 149 -10.78 -41.05 -46.80
C THR A 149 -11.88 -42.09 -47.05
N LEU A 150 -13.17 -41.70 -47.02
CA LEU A 150 -14.28 -42.61 -47.34
C LEU A 150 -14.53 -42.74 -48.85
N GLY A 151 -14.30 -41.68 -49.62
CA GLY A 151 -14.52 -41.67 -51.08
C GLY A 151 -13.48 -42.44 -51.90
N GLY A 152 -12.32 -42.77 -51.32
CA GLY A 152 -11.26 -43.57 -51.96
C GLY A 152 -11.33 -45.08 -51.70
N LEU A 153 -12.42 -45.57 -51.09
CA LEU A 153 -12.66 -46.98 -50.74
C LEU A 153 -13.67 -47.68 -51.67
N ASN A 154 -14.05 -47.06 -52.80
CA ASN A 154 -14.86 -47.67 -53.86
C ASN A 154 -14.03 -47.93 -55.12
#